data_AF-A0A6N6K8W7-F1
#
_entry.id   AF-A0A6N6K8W7-F1
#
_cell.length_a   1.000
_cell.length_b   1.000
_cell.length_c   1.000
_cell.angle_alpha   90.00
_cell.angle_beta   90.00
_cell.angle_gamma   90.00
#
_symmetry.space_group_name_H-M   'P 1'
#
loop_
_entity.id
_entity.type
_entity.pdbx_description
1 polymer ?
#
loop_
_entity_poly.entity_id
_entity_poly.type
_entity_poly.pdbx_seq_one_letter_code
_entity_poly.pdbx_strand_id
1 'polypeptide(L)'
;MTAVKLFPTIEEVFVDNNEQNSKHFMPIASIDLSYIDKSLSGQIHLVYYNNDPYCQETAEFSNEYCDDYKASFDIFEDKYVFKADFGFFKTNENWIEWLEKGRKSYEENLNTYRVEKNLDISEVITNLGEQPDWMQDDEWPTNQQGEKLTFICQVWSGDFVSDYCEEEIFLFYDKTNKMAVQIHQVD
;
A
#
# COMPACT_ATOMS: atom_id res chain seq x y z
N MET A 1 -17.62 14.87 3.39
CA MET A 1 -16.38 14.10 3.58
C MET A 1 -15.92 13.68 2.20
N THR A 2 -14.66 13.93 1.88
CA THR A 2 -14.03 13.44 0.65
C THR A 2 -13.84 11.93 0.78
N ALA A 3 -14.23 11.17 -0.25
CA ALA A 3 -14.18 9.69 -0.24
C ALA A 3 -12.74 9.14 -0.12
N VAL A 4 -11.77 9.94 -0.54
CA VAL A 4 -10.35 9.62 -0.51
C VAL A 4 -9.59 10.78 0.12
N LYS A 5 -8.63 10.46 0.98
CA LYS A 5 -7.66 11.38 1.57
C LYS A 5 -6.27 10.94 1.14
N LEU A 6 -5.55 11.78 0.40
CA LEU A 6 -4.15 11.54 0.06
C LEU A 6 -3.23 11.87 1.23
N PHE A 7 -2.12 11.13 1.31
CA PHE A 7 -1.04 11.29 2.28
C PHE A 7 -1.51 11.37 3.74
N PRO A 8 -2.27 10.38 4.25
CA PRO A 8 -2.56 10.30 5.67
C PRO A 8 -1.26 10.18 6.48
N THR A 9 -1.29 10.58 7.75
CA THR A 9 -0.10 10.40 8.61
C THR A 9 0.05 8.93 9.01
N ILE A 10 1.25 8.56 9.47
CA ILE A 10 1.52 7.21 9.99
C ILE A 10 0.54 6.86 11.13
N GLU A 11 0.23 7.81 12.01
CA GLU A 11 -0.73 7.65 13.11
C GLU A 11 -2.17 7.41 12.64
N GLU A 12 -2.52 7.93 11.47
CA GLU A 12 -3.85 7.73 10.90
C GLU A 12 -3.98 6.35 10.26
N VAL A 13 -2.87 5.77 9.79
CA VAL A 13 -2.85 4.48 9.11
C VAL A 13 -2.57 3.32 10.06
N PHE A 14 -1.67 3.46 11.03
CA PHE A 14 -1.19 2.33 11.85
C PHE A 14 -1.60 2.47 13.31
N VAL A 15 -1.90 1.32 13.95
CA VAL A 15 -2.31 1.27 15.37
C VAL A 15 -1.18 1.67 16.32
N ASP A 16 0.03 1.17 16.08
CA ASP A 16 1.20 1.34 16.94
C ASP A 16 2.52 1.34 16.14
N ASN A 17 3.66 1.20 16.83
CA ASN A 17 4.99 1.05 16.24
C ASN A 17 5.36 2.14 15.21
N ASN A 18 4.93 3.39 15.43
CA ASN A 18 5.12 4.50 14.49
C ASN A 18 6.58 4.68 14.07
N GLU A 19 7.55 4.39 14.94
CA GLU A 19 8.97 4.44 14.58
C GLU A 19 9.31 3.43 13.48
N GLN A 20 8.87 2.17 13.58
CA GLN A 20 9.11 1.16 12.55
C GLN A 20 8.25 1.43 11.31
N ASN A 21 6.98 1.76 11.50
CA ASN A 21 6.08 2.06 10.40
C ASN A 21 6.57 3.25 9.56
N SER A 22 7.03 4.34 10.19
CA SER A 22 7.60 5.49 9.47
C SER A 22 8.93 5.17 8.77
N LYS A 23 9.67 4.15 9.21
CA LYS A 23 10.92 3.67 8.57
C LYS A 23 10.68 2.77 7.36
N HIS A 24 9.49 2.21 7.17
CA HIS A 24 9.26 1.25 6.10
C HIS A 24 8.09 1.60 5.19
N PHE A 25 7.06 2.26 5.70
CA PHE A 25 5.86 2.60 4.95
C PHE A 25 5.75 4.09 4.65
N MET A 26 5.22 4.39 3.46
CA MET A 26 4.89 5.71 2.97
C MET A 26 3.40 5.74 2.60
N PRO A 27 2.53 6.27 3.48
CA PRO A 27 1.09 6.25 3.23
C PRO A 27 0.66 7.07 2.02
N ILE A 28 0.01 6.45 1.05
CA ILE A 28 -0.47 7.11 -0.16
C ILE A 28 -1.88 7.66 0.03
N ALA A 29 -2.81 6.84 0.53
CA ALA A 29 -4.20 7.24 0.64
C ALA A 29 -4.97 6.52 1.75
N SER A 30 -6.01 7.17 2.28
CA SER A 30 -7.11 6.56 3.03
C SER A 30 -8.39 6.65 2.21
N ILE A 31 -9.13 5.56 2.12
CA ILE A 31 -10.34 5.42 1.30
C ILE A 31 -11.50 5.00 2.20
N ASP A 32 -12.61 5.72 2.12
CA ASP A 32 -13.86 5.34 2.79
C ASP A 32 -14.48 4.14 2.06
N LEU A 33 -14.56 2.99 2.75
CA LEU A 33 -15.09 1.75 2.18
C LEU A 33 -16.55 1.89 1.71
N SER A 34 -17.32 2.81 2.30
CA SER A 34 -18.71 3.08 1.89
C SER A 34 -18.82 3.72 0.51
N TYR A 35 -17.70 4.23 -0.03
CA TYR A 35 -17.63 4.69 -1.41
C TYR A 35 -17.63 3.53 -2.42
N ILE A 36 -17.00 2.41 -2.05
CA ILE A 36 -16.89 1.19 -2.87
C ILE A 36 -18.21 0.41 -2.82
N ASP A 37 -18.72 0.15 -1.63
CA ASP A 37 -19.99 -0.53 -1.41
C ASP A 37 -20.68 0.09 -0.19
N LYS A 38 -21.92 0.57 -0.37
CA LYS A 38 -22.70 1.27 0.68
C LYS A 38 -23.00 0.41 1.91
N SER A 39 -22.83 -0.90 1.82
CA SER A 39 -22.96 -1.82 2.95
C SER A 39 -21.69 -1.90 3.81
N LEU A 40 -20.56 -1.42 3.31
CA LEU A 40 -19.30 -1.35 4.03
C LEU A 40 -19.16 -0.05 4.82
N SER A 41 -18.34 -0.10 5.86
CA SER A 41 -18.06 1.02 6.75
C SER A 41 -16.60 0.96 7.19
N GLY A 42 -16.00 2.13 7.41
CA GLY A 42 -14.63 2.25 7.88
C GLY A 42 -13.68 2.75 6.80
N GLN A 43 -12.39 2.73 7.10
CA GLN A 43 -11.35 3.13 6.17
C GLN A 43 -10.43 1.96 5.82
N ILE A 44 -9.88 2.04 4.62
CA ILE A 44 -8.79 1.21 4.15
C ILE A 44 -7.70 2.12 3.58
N HIS A 45 -6.44 1.71 3.71
CA HIS A 45 -5.29 2.52 3.34
C HIS A 45 -4.46 1.86 2.23
N LEU A 46 -3.94 2.72 1.37
CA LEU A 46 -2.92 2.38 0.39
C LEU A 46 -1.58 2.89 0.94
N VAL A 47 -0.58 2.02 1.00
CA VAL A 47 0.77 2.35 1.49
C VAL A 47 1.82 1.86 0.51
N TYR A 48 2.82 2.69 0.22
CA TYR A 48 4.01 2.24 -0.48
C TYR A 48 5.06 1.74 0.51
N TYR A 49 5.84 0.75 0.09
CA TYR A 49 7.08 0.36 0.73
C TYR A 49 8.08 -0.02 -0.36
N ASN A 50 9.37 0.07 -0.06
CA ASN A 50 10.43 -0.40 -0.94
C ASN A 50 11.16 -1.54 -0.22
N ASN A 51 11.21 -2.71 -0.86
CA ASN A 51 11.96 -3.88 -0.41
C ASN A 51 13.26 -4.04 -1.23
N ASP A 52 14.29 -4.62 -0.63
CA ASP A 52 15.52 -5.00 -1.35
C ASP A 52 15.32 -6.41 -1.96
N PRO A 53 15.04 -6.54 -3.28
CA PRO A 53 14.79 -7.85 -3.89
C PRO A 53 16.05 -8.72 -3.94
N TYR A 54 17.23 -8.16 -3.64
CA TYR A 54 18.50 -8.88 -3.64
C TYR A 54 18.93 -9.31 -2.23
N CYS A 55 18.20 -8.92 -1.18
CA CYS A 55 18.50 -9.32 0.19
C CYS A 55 17.92 -10.70 0.51
N GLN A 56 18.72 -11.76 0.28
CA GLN A 56 18.26 -13.15 0.55
C GLN A 56 17.86 -13.42 2.02
N GLU A 57 18.28 -12.58 2.96
CA GLU A 57 17.87 -12.69 4.37
C GLU A 57 16.39 -12.37 4.58
N THR A 58 15.72 -11.63 3.71
CA THR A 58 14.29 -11.28 3.88
C THR A 58 13.37 -12.48 3.71
N ALA A 59 13.82 -13.53 3.00
CA ALA A 59 13.06 -14.74 2.74
C ALA A 59 12.60 -15.47 4.02
N GLU A 60 13.36 -15.36 5.13
CA GLU A 60 12.98 -15.96 6.42
C GLU A 60 11.78 -15.27 7.09
N PHE A 61 11.48 -14.03 6.68
CA PHE A 61 10.38 -13.22 7.21
C PHE A 61 9.16 -13.19 6.30
N SER A 62 9.26 -13.77 5.10
CA SER A 62 8.11 -13.99 4.21
C SER A 62 7.18 -15.04 4.79
N ASN A 63 5.87 -14.88 4.54
CA ASN A 63 4.84 -15.79 5.01
C ASN A 63 3.65 -15.82 4.03
N GLU A 64 2.54 -16.48 4.39
CA GLU A 64 1.38 -16.58 3.50
C GLU A 64 0.72 -15.22 3.16
N TYR A 65 0.96 -14.19 3.99
CA TYR A 65 0.39 -12.85 3.90
C TYR A 65 1.33 -11.82 3.28
N CYS A 66 2.64 -12.01 3.39
CA CYS A 66 3.64 -11.08 2.87
C CYS A 66 4.77 -11.82 2.15
N ASP A 67 5.05 -11.41 0.92
CA ASP A 67 6.14 -11.87 0.06
C ASP A 67 6.59 -10.71 -0.85
N ASP A 68 7.48 -10.96 -1.82
CA ASP A 68 8.07 -9.91 -2.66
C ASP A 68 7.05 -9.05 -3.42
N TYR A 69 5.86 -9.60 -3.70
CA TYR A 69 4.83 -8.95 -4.52
C TYR A 69 3.53 -8.69 -3.76
N LYS A 70 3.51 -8.95 -2.46
CA LYS A 70 2.28 -8.86 -1.66
C LYS A 70 2.58 -8.42 -0.24
N ALA A 71 1.77 -7.50 0.27
CA ALA A 71 1.74 -7.13 1.67
C ALA A 71 0.31 -7.11 2.20
N SER A 72 0.09 -7.68 3.38
CA SER A 72 -1.22 -7.69 4.01
C SER A 72 -1.20 -7.07 5.42
N PHE A 73 -2.34 -6.51 5.80
CA PHE A 73 -2.53 -5.80 7.06
C PHE A 73 -3.85 -6.20 7.70
N ASP A 74 -3.84 -6.58 8.98
CA ASP A 74 -5.08 -6.68 9.75
C ASP A 74 -5.62 -5.27 10.01
N ILE A 75 -6.95 -5.10 9.94
CA ILE A 75 -7.62 -3.82 10.18
C ILE A 75 -8.29 -3.83 11.56
N PHE A 76 -7.80 -2.97 12.45
CA PHE A 76 -8.35 -2.72 13.78
C PHE A 76 -8.73 -1.25 13.91
N GLU A 77 -10.03 -0.97 14.11
CA GLU A 77 -10.57 0.40 14.22
C GLU A 77 -10.08 1.31 13.08
N ASP A 78 -10.23 0.84 11.84
CA ASP A 78 -9.81 1.52 10.62
C ASP A 78 -8.29 1.69 10.45
N LYS A 79 -7.46 1.06 11.30
CA LYS A 79 -6.00 1.14 11.22
C LYS A 79 -5.34 -0.21 11.02
N TYR A 80 -4.14 -0.19 10.46
CA TYR A 80 -3.36 -1.34 10.06
C TYR A 80 -2.46 -1.86 11.16
N VAL A 81 -2.36 -3.20 11.19
CA VAL A 81 -1.32 -3.98 11.85
C VAL A 81 -0.68 -4.86 10.78
N PHE A 82 0.62 -4.68 10.53
CA PHE A 82 1.35 -5.43 9.51
C PHE A 82 1.40 -6.93 9.85
N LYS A 83 1.15 -7.81 8.86
CA LYS A 83 1.05 -9.26 9.07
C LYS A 83 2.37 -10.02 8.99
N ALA A 84 3.50 -9.32 8.87
CA ALA A 84 4.82 -9.91 8.91
C ALA A 84 5.73 -9.20 9.92
N ASP A 85 6.90 -9.77 10.13
CA ASP A 85 7.95 -9.18 10.96
C ASP A 85 8.66 -8.05 10.18
N PHE A 86 9.11 -6.99 10.87
CA PHE A 86 9.83 -5.89 10.22
C PHE A 86 11.20 -6.31 9.65
N GLY A 87 11.73 -7.48 10.02
CA GLY A 87 12.84 -8.13 9.33
C GLY A 87 12.58 -8.36 7.84
N PHE A 88 11.31 -8.35 7.40
CA PHE A 88 10.92 -8.31 5.99
C PHE A 88 11.55 -7.15 5.21
N PHE A 89 11.84 -6.02 5.88
CA PHE A 89 12.48 -4.85 5.27
C PHE A 89 14.00 -4.80 5.51
N LYS A 90 14.63 -5.92 5.90
CA LYS A 90 16.09 -6.00 5.89
C LYS A 90 16.62 -5.63 4.51
N THR A 91 17.75 -4.95 4.50
CA THR A 91 18.31 -4.39 3.29
C THR A 91 19.83 -4.42 3.37
N ASN A 92 20.49 -4.48 2.22
CA ASN A 92 21.94 -4.42 2.13
C ASN A 92 22.42 -2.97 1.98
N GLU A 93 23.70 -2.70 2.30
CA GLU A 93 24.29 -1.35 2.20
C GLU A 93 24.13 -0.73 0.81
N ASN A 94 24.14 -1.55 -0.25
CA ASN A 94 24.00 -1.11 -1.64
C ASN A 94 22.57 -0.64 -1.99
N TRP A 95 21.57 -0.98 -1.17
CA TRP A 95 20.17 -0.64 -1.43
C TRP A 95 19.68 0.57 -0.62
N ILE A 96 20.43 0.97 0.40
CA ILE A 96 20.12 2.14 1.25
C ILE A 96 19.93 3.41 0.42
N GLU A 97 20.75 3.64 -0.62
CA GLU A 97 20.63 4.81 -1.49
C GLU A 97 19.26 4.88 -2.18
N TRP A 98 18.73 3.74 -2.63
CA TRP A 98 17.41 3.67 -3.30
C TRP A 98 16.28 3.93 -2.31
N LEU A 99 16.36 3.38 -1.09
CA LEU A 99 15.41 3.64 -0.02
C LEU A 99 15.38 5.14 0.36
N GLU A 100 16.55 5.76 0.50
CA GLU A 100 16.66 7.19 0.81
C GLU A 100 16.13 8.06 -0.33
N LYS A 101 16.41 7.68 -1.57
CA LYS A 101 15.89 8.37 -2.76
C LYS A 101 14.37 8.31 -2.85
N GLY A 102 13.79 7.13 -2.63
CA GLY A 102 12.34 6.94 -2.59
C GLY A 102 11.70 7.83 -1.51
N ARG A 103 12.22 7.75 -0.28
CA ARG A 103 11.75 8.62 0.83
C ARG A 103 11.80 10.10 0.50
N LYS A 104 12.92 10.56 -0.06
CA LYS A 104 13.08 11.96 -0.44
C LYS A 104 12.07 12.38 -1.52
N SER A 105 11.89 11.56 -2.56
CA SER A 105 10.93 11.85 -3.62
C SER A 105 9.48 11.88 -3.10
N TYR A 106 9.13 10.97 -2.20
CA TYR A 106 7.84 10.97 -1.52
C TYR A 106 7.60 12.26 -0.72
N GLU A 107 8.60 12.72 0.04
CA GLU A 107 8.51 13.98 0.79
C GLU A 107 8.39 15.20 -0.13
N GLU A 108 9.12 15.22 -1.25
CA GLU A 108 9.03 16.29 -2.26
C GLU A 108 7.64 16.32 -2.90
N ASN A 109 7.11 15.16 -3.31
CA ASN A 109 5.77 15.03 -3.88
C ASN A 109 4.69 15.43 -2.87
N LEU A 110 4.76 14.94 -1.63
CA LEU A 110 3.87 15.33 -0.53
C LEU A 110 3.79 16.86 -0.37
N ASN A 111 4.95 17.54 -0.43
CA ASN A 111 5.01 18.99 -0.29
C ASN A 111 4.40 19.71 -1.51
N THR A 112 4.69 19.23 -2.72
CA THR A 112 4.09 19.73 -3.96
C THR A 112 2.56 19.61 -3.89
N TYR A 113 2.02 18.45 -3.52
CA TYR A 113 0.58 18.23 -3.41
C TYR A 113 -0.09 19.13 -2.35
N ARG A 114 0.57 19.35 -1.21
CA ARG A 114 0.08 20.27 -0.17
C ARG A 114 -0.01 21.72 -0.65
N VAL A 115 0.89 22.13 -1.55
CA VAL A 115 0.95 23.49 -2.10
C VAL A 115 0.00 23.66 -3.28
N GLU A 116 -0.04 22.69 -4.20
CA GLU A 116 -0.75 22.82 -5.48
C GLU A 116 -2.27 22.61 -5.38
N LYS A 117 -2.78 22.02 -4.29
CA LYS A 117 -4.21 21.90 -3.90
C LYS A 117 -5.21 21.36 -4.94
N ASN A 118 -4.78 21.02 -6.15
CA ASN A 118 -5.63 20.76 -7.30
C ASN A 118 -5.36 19.41 -7.98
N LEU A 119 -4.67 18.47 -7.32
CA LEU A 119 -4.56 17.13 -7.88
C LEU A 119 -5.95 16.50 -7.93
N ASP A 120 -6.36 16.07 -9.12
CA ASP A 120 -7.53 15.24 -9.26
C ASP A 120 -7.17 13.84 -8.76
N ILE A 121 -7.87 13.35 -7.75
CA ILE A 121 -7.64 12.01 -7.19
C ILE A 121 -7.72 10.94 -8.28
N SER A 122 -8.57 11.14 -9.29
CA SER A 122 -8.72 10.19 -10.40
C SER A 122 -7.53 10.14 -11.36
N GLU A 123 -6.61 11.11 -11.30
CA GLU A 123 -5.36 11.08 -12.08
C GLU A 123 -4.31 10.15 -11.46
N VAL A 124 -4.40 9.87 -10.15
CA VAL A 124 -3.37 9.10 -9.42
C VAL A 124 -3.92 7.87 -8.70
N ILE A 125 -5.23 7.77 -8.50
CA ILE A 125 -5.89 6.57 -7.99
C ILE A 125 -6.93 6.18 -9.02
N THR A 126 -6.68 5.05 -9.68
CA THR A 126 -7.48 4.59 -10.81
C THR A 126 -8.38 3.43 -10.40
N ASN A 127 -9.43 3.19 -11.20
CA ASN A 127 -10.38 2.10 -11.03
C ASN A 127 -11.01 1.98 -9.62
N LEU A 128 -11.21 3.12 -8.94
CA LEU A 128 -11.76 3.17 -7.58
C LEU A 128 -13.17 2.54 -7.51
N GLY A 129 -13.25 1.35 -6.92
CA GLY A 129 -14.47 0.55 -6.78
C GLY A 129 -14.91 -0.18 -8.05
N GLU A 130 -14.03 -0.29 -9.05
CA GLU A 130 -14.32 -0.93 -10.33
C GLU A 130 -13.63 -2.32 -10.44
N GLN A 131 -12.94 -2.60 -11.54
CA GLN A 131 -12.16 -3.82 -11.74
C GLN A 131 -10.68 -3.45 -11.90
N PRO A 132 -9.74 -4.31 -11.46
CA PRO A 132 -8.33 -4.07 -11.73
C PRO A 132 -8.04 -4.17 -13.23
N ASP A 133 -7.16 -3.29 -13.70
CA ASP A 133 -6.49 -3.38 -14.99
C ASP A 133 -5.08 -3.91 -14.75
N TRP A 134 -4.91 -5.22 -14.93
CA TRP A 134 -3.67 -5.94 -14.60
C TRP A 134 -2.53 -5.55 -15.53
N MET A 135 -1.35 -5.32 -14.95
CA MET A 135 -0.12 -5.06 -15.71
C MET A 135 0.51 -6.37 -16.20
N GLN A 136 0.47 -7.40 -15.36
CA GLN A 136 0.98 -8.74 -15.63
C GLN A 136 -0.18 -9.76 -15.65
N ASP A 137 -0.03 -10.89 -14.95
CA ASP A 137 -1.06 -11.92 -14.85
C ASP A 137 -2.17 -11.53 -13.84
N ASP A 138 -3.33 -12.21 -13.93
CA ASP A 138 -4.42 -12.05 -12.96
C ASP A 138 -4.01 -12.66 -11.61
N GLU A 139 -3.78 -11.79 -10.63
CA GLU A 139 -3.41 -12.16 -9.26
C GLU A 139 -4.51 -11.88 -8.25
N TRP A 140 -5.78 -11.95 -8.66
CA TRP A 140 -6.92 -11.67 -7.78
C TRP A 140 -6.86 -12.52 -6.49
N PRO A 141 -6.63 -11.90 -5.31
CA PRO A 141 -6.44 -12.67 -4.09
C PRO A 141 -7.76 -13.30 -3.62
N THR A 142 -7.64 -14.45 -2.96
CA THR A 142 -8.75 -15.11 -2.27
C THR A 142 -8.46 -15.26 -0.78
N ASN A 143 -9.49 -15.19 0.06
CA ASN A 143 -9.35 -15.49 1.48
C ASN A 143 -9.19 -17.01 1.72
N GLN A 144 -9.02 -17.42 2.99
CA GLN A 144 -8.86 -18.84 3.36
C GLN A 144 -10.07 -19.72 2.99
N GLN A 145 -11.23 -19.12 2.75
CA GLN A 145 -12.45 -19.80 2.31
C GLN A 145 -12.54 -19.91 0.77
N GLY A 146 -11.56 -19.37 0.03
CA GLY A 146 -11.54 -19.34 -1.43
C GLY A 146 -12.44 -18.25 -2.04
N GLU A 147 -12.92 -17.29 -1.23
CA GLU A 147 -13.72 -16.17 -1.71
C GLU A 147 -12.81 -15.07 -2.24
N LYS A 148 -13.13 -14.53 -3.41
CA LYS A 148 -12.43 -13.36 -3.96
C LYS A 148 -12.57 -12.15 -3.03
N LEU A 149 -11.46 -11.45 -2.80
CA LEU A 149 -11.47 -10.20 -2.05
C LEU A 149 -12.12 -9.08 -2.89
N THR A 150 -12.63 -8.06 -2.20
CA THR A 150 -13.20 -6.87 -2.85
C THR A 150 -12.05 -5.99 -3.35
N PHE A 151 -11.98 -5.73 -4.65
CA PHE A 151 -11.04 -4.75 -5.21
C PHE A 151 -11.45 -3.33 -4.78
N ILE A 152 -10.47 -2.50 -4.43
CA ILE A 152 -10.67 -1.14 -3.95
C ILE A 152 -10.21 -0.13 -5.00
N CYS A 153 -8.95 -0.20 -5.41
CA CYS A 153 -8.36 0.69 -6.41
C CYS A 153 -6.98 0.16 -6.83
N GLN A 154 -6.38 0.81 -7.81
CA GLN A 154 -4.96 0.64 -8.14
C GLN A 154 -4.26 1.99 -8.29
N VAL A 155 -2.93 1.97 -8.26
CA VAL A 155 -2.07 3.14 -8.36
C VAL A 155 -0.75 2.77 -9.04
N TRP A 156 -0.21 3.70 -9.83
CA TRP A 156 1.17 3.67 -10.24
C TRP A 156 2.05 4.33 -9.17
N SER A 157 2.98 3.60 -8.55
CA SER A 157 3.79 4.13 -7.45
C SER A 157 4.65 5.32 -7.87
N GLY A 158 5.00 5.42 -9.16
CA GLY A 158 5.72 6.54 -9.77
C GLY A 158 5.08 7.91 -9.60
N ASP A 159 3.76 7.97 -9.42
CA ASP A 159 3.03 9.23 -9.17
C ASP A 159 3.27 9.78 -7.75
N PHE A 160 3.83 8.96 -6.88
CA PHE A 160 4.06 9.25 -5.46
C PHE A 160 5.53 9.16 -5.08
N VAL A 161 6.27 8.21 -5.67
CA VAL A 161 7.66 7.89 -5.34
C VAL A 161 8.44 7.66 -6.64
N SER A 162 9.60 8.28 -6.78
CA SER A 162 10.50 8.05 -7.92
C SER A 162 11.85 7.55 -7.42
N ASP A 163 11.95 6.22 -7.33
CA ASP A 163 13.14 5.49 -6.90
C ASP A 163 13.64 4.49 -7.95
N TYR A 164 13.13 4.55 -9.18
CA TYR A 164 13.46 3.62 -10.28
C TYR A 164 13.00 2.17 -10.02
N CYS A 165 12.16 1.98 -8.99
CA CYS A 165 11.49 0.73 -8.66
C CYS A 165 9.98 0.93 -8.75
N GLU A 166 9.52 1.75 -9.70
CA GLU A 166 8.10 2.04 -9.85
C GLU A 166 7.31 0.77 -10.21
N GLU A 167 6.10 0.66 -9.66
CA GLU A 167 5.28 -0.55 -9.69
C GLU A 167 3.78 -0.17 -9.65
N GLU A 168 2.94 -1.06 -10.18
CA GLU A 168 1.49 -0.95 -10.04
C GLU A 168 1.05 -1.65 -8.75
N ILE A 169 0.35 -0.92 -7.88
CA ILE A 169 -0.11 -1.43 -6.59
C ILE A 169 -1.63 -1.56 -6.63
N PHE A 170 -2.13 -2.76 -6.40
CA PHE A 170 -3.56 -3.09 -6.37
C PHE A 170 -4.00 -3.32 -4.92
N LEU A 171 -5.02 -2.58 -4.46
CA LEU A 171 -5.55 -2.71 -3.10
C LEU A 171 -6.84 -3.52 -3.08
N PHE A 172 -6.87 -4.51 -2.19
CA PHE A 172 -8.01 -5.39 -1.95
C PHE A 172 -8.42 -5.40 -0.47
N TYR A 173 -9.70 -5.65 -0.23
CA TYR A 173 -10.29 -5.78 1.10
C TYR A 173 -10.94 -7.16 1.30
N ASP A 174 -10.47 -7.86 2.32
CA ASP A 174 -11.15 -9.04 2.87
C ASP A 174 -12.13 -8.60 3.95
N LYS A 175 -13.40 -8.52 3.57
CA LYS A 175 -14.51 -8.18 4.49
C LYS A 175 -14.70 -9.19 5.62
N THR A 176 -14.34 -10.46 5.40
CA THR A 176 -14.61 -11.56 6.33
C THR A 176 -13.61 -11.50 7.48
N ASN A 177 -12.33 -11.30 7.15
CA ASN A 177 -11.25 -11.26 8.14
C ASN A 177 -10.85 -9.82 8.54
N LYS A 178 -11.46 -8.80 7.92
CA LYS A 178 -11.10 -7.38 8.07
C LYS A 178 -9.61 -7.17 7.80
N MET A 179 -9.18 -7.50 6.60
CA MET A 179 -7.78 -7.45 6.20
C MET A 179 -7.65 -6.66 4.89
N ALA A 180 -6.61 -5.84 4.80
CA ALA A 180 -6.18 -5.24 3.55
C ALA A 180 -5.09 -6.10 2.92
N VAL A 181 -5.13 -6.25 1.60
CA VAL A 181 -4.11 -6.95 0.82
C VAL A 181 -3.70 -6.04 -0.33
N GLN A 182 -2.41 -5.77 -0.45
CA GLN A 182 -1.83 -5.11 -1.60
C GLN A 182 -1.07 -6.13 -2.43
N ILE A 183 -1.29 -6.10 -3.74
CA ILE A 183 -0.53 -6.84 -4.74
C ILE A 183 0.27 -5.84 -5.57
N HIS A 184 1.51 -6.18 -5.87
CA HIS A 184 2.49 -5.31 -6.50
C HIS A 184 2.95 -5.97 -7.81
N GLN A 185 2.83 -5.26 -8.94
CA GLN A 185 3.29 -5.73 -10.25
C GLN A 185 4.31 -4.76 -10.84
N VAL A 186 5.40 -5.31 -11.35
CA VAL A 186 6.53 -4.57 -11.94
C VAL A 186 6.60 -4.78 -13.45
N ASP A 187 7.11 -3.80 -14.19
CA ASP A 187 7.38 -3.92 -15.65
C ASP A 187 8.59 -4.83 -15.94
#